data_AF-A0A9P5RS24-F1
#
_entry.id   AF-A0A9P5RS24-F1
#
_cell.length_a   1.000
_cell.length_b   1.000
_cell.length_c   1.000
_cell.angle_alpha   90.00
_cell.angle_beta   90.00
_cell.angle_gamma   90.00
#
_symmetry.space_group_name_H-M   'P 1'
#
loop_
_entity.id
_entity.type
_entity.pdbx_description
1 polymer ?
#
loop_
_entity_poly.entity_id
_entity_poly.type
_entity_poly.pdbx_seq_one_letter_code
_entity_poly.pdbx_strand_id
1 'polypeptide(L)'
;MFSSGALSRTMKAAAIKAPLRTFAQATTASSARKVQMSNFEKDQYINYQRIEDNLAIPMTLAEKIVYGHLDDAHNQDIERGKSYLKLRPDRVACQDATAQMALLQFMSAGLPNVAVPSTVHCDHLIEAQV
;
A
#
# COMPACT_ATOMS: atom_id res chain seq x y z
N MET A 1 -37.13 -46.42 34.56
CA MET A 1 -37.39 -44.98 34.74
C MET A 1 -36.11 -44.29 35.17
N PHE A 2 -35.29 -43.80 34.24
CA PHE A 2 -34.25 -42.81 34.53
C PHE A 2 -34.23 -41.82 33.37
N SER A 3 -34.68 -40.60 33.66
CA SER A 3 -34.79 -39.47 32.74
C SER A 3 -33.42 -38.82 32.59
N SER A 4 -32.90 -38.75 31.36
CA SER A 4 -31.65 -38.05 31.04
C SER A 4 -31.97 -36.61 30.65
N GLY A 5 -31.66 -35.66 31.54
CA GLY A 5 -31.86 -34.23 31.30
C GLY A 5 -30.75 -33.65 30.43
N ALA A 6 -31.09 -33.21 29.22
CA ALA A 6 -30.18 -32.49 28.33
C ALA A 6 -30.06 -31.01 28.77
N LEU A 7 -28.91 -30.63 29.32
CA LEU A 7 -28.56 -29.24 29.61
C LEU A 7 -28.19 -28.52 28.29
N SER A 8 -29.13 -27.74 27.75
CA SER A 8 -28.87 -26.84 26.62
C SER A 8 -28.09 -25.61 27.11
N ARG A 9 -26.78 -25.56 26.84
CA ARG A 9 -25.95 -24.36 27.02
C ARG A 9 -26.09 -23.48 25.78
N THR A 10 -26.89 -22.42 25.89
CA THR A 10 -26.92 -21.33 24.90
C THR A 10 -25.63 -20.51 25.02
N MET A 11 -24.75 -20.63 24.01
CA MET A 11 -23.59 -19.75 23.87
C MET A 11 -24.06 -18.37 23.39
N LYS A 12 -23.96 -17.35 24.24
CA LYS A 12 -24.09 -15.95 23.83
C LYS A 12 -22.88 -15.60 22.95
N ALA A 13 -23.12 -15.43 21.65
CA ALA A 13 -22.13 -14.87 20.74
C ALA A 13 -21.88 -13.39 21.12
N ALA A 14 -20.65 -13.08 21.55
CA ALA A 14 -20.20 -11.72 21.74
C ALA A 14 -20.09 -11.06 20.35
N ALA A 15 -20.96 -10.09 20.07
CA ALA A 15 -20.89 -9.30 18.85
C ALA A 15 -19.62 -8.44 18.87
N ILE A 16 -18.63 -8.83 18.07
CA ILE A 16 -17.47 -8.00 17.76
C ILE A 16 -18.01 -6.79 16.98
N LYS A 17 -18.12 -5.62 17.63
CA LYS A 17 -18.44 -4.37 16.94
C LYS A 17 -17.32 -4.09 15.93
N ALA A 18 -17.61 -4.26 14.65
CA ALA A 18 -16.74 -3.78 13.59
C ALA A 18 -16.52 -2.26 13.77
N PRO A 19 -15.29 -1.76 13.56
CA PRO A 19 -15.01 -0.35 13.72
C PRO A 19 -15.85 0.48 12.74
N LEU A 20 -16.53 1.51 13.26
CA LEU A 20 -17.29 2.47 12.48
C LEU A 20 -16.30 3.23 11.56
N ARG A 21 -16.50 3.14 10.24
CA ARG A 21 -15.58 3.75 9.26
C ARG A 21 -15.62 5.27 9.36
N THR A 22 -14.48 5.88 9.64
CA THR A 22 -14.31 7.33 9.54
C THR A 22 -13.81 7.66 8.13
N PHE A 23 -14.56 8.47 7.38
CA PHE A 23 -14.16 8.94 6.05
C PHE A 23 -13.13 10.06 6.17
N ALA A 24 -12.10 10.05 5.31
CA ALA A 24 -11.11 11.12 5.28
C ALA A 24 -11.60 12.27 4.39
N GLN A 25 -11.63 13.50 4.89
CA GLN A 25 -11.79 14.71 4.08
C GLN A 25 -10.42 15.33 3.78
N ALA A 26 -10.13 15.63 2.52
CA ALA A 26 -8.94 16.37 2.12
C ALA A 26 -9.39 17.75 1.61
N THR A 27 -8.74 18.81 2.10
CA THR A 27 -8.96 20.19 1.63
C THR A 27 -8.10 20.46 0.40
N THR A 28 -8.72 20.99 -0.65
CA THR A 28 -8.26 21.05 -2.05
C THR A 28 -7.21 22.12 -2.38
N ALA A 29 -6.45 22.61 -1.39
CA ALA A 29 -5.70 23.87 -1.56
C ALA A 29 -4.20 23.72 -1.91
N SER A 30 -3.58 22.53 -1.83
CA SER A 30 -2.11 22.40 -1.92
C SER A 30 -1.57 21.58 -3.10
N SER A 31 -2.42 21.00 -3.95
CA SER A 31 -2.07 19.94 -4.90
C SER A 31 -1.13 20.37 -6.05
N ALA A 32 -1.17 21.64 -6.46
CA ALA A 32 -0.42 22.13 -7.64
C ALA A 32 1.05 22.52 -7.36
N ARG A 33 1.53 22.39 -6.11
CA ARG A 33 2.90 22.80 -5.77
C ARG A 33 3.91 21.72 -6.17
N LYS A 34 4.86 22.07 -7.03
CA LYS A 34 6.01 21.20 -7.35
C LYS A 34 6.94 21.12 -6.15
N VAL A 35 6.83 20.03 -5.40
CA VAL A 35 7.68 19.71 -4.26
C VAL A 35 8.53 18.50 -4.62
N GLN A 36 9.83 18.57 -4.37
CA GLN A 36 10.75 17.45 -4.62
C GLN A 36 10.39 16.27 -3.72
N MET A 37 10.53 15.04 -4.24
CA MET A 37 10.24 13.83 -3.47
C MET A 37 11.24 13.61 -2.34
N SER A 38 12.52 13.87 -2.60
CA SER A 38 13.58 13.78 -1.60
C SER A 38 14.73 14.74 -1.93
N ASN A 39 15.65 14.89 -0.99
CA ASN A 39 16.88 15.67 -1.21
C ASN A 39 17.82 15.02 -2.24
N PHE A 40 17.68 13.71 -2.47
CA PHE A 40 18.53 12.93 -3.38
C PHE A 40 17.99 12.98 -4.81
N GLU A 41 16.68 12.99 -5.00
CA GLU A 41 16.02 12.97 -6.31
C GLU A 41 15.50 14.37 -6.68
N LYS A 42 16.40 15.27 -7.07
CA LYS A 42 16.07 16.69 -7.34
C LYS A 42 15.12 16.90 -8.53
N ASP A 43 15.10 15.95 -9.47
CA ASP A 43 14.31 16.00 -10.69
C ASP A 43 12.97 15.26 -10.59
N GLN A 44 12.68 14.65 -9.42
CA GLN A 44 11.43 13.95 -9.17
C GLN A 44 10.54 14.74 -8.21
N TYR A 45 9.28 14.91 -8.59
CA TYR A 45 8.31 15.71 -7.86
C TYR A 45 7.14 14.86 -7.36
N ILE A 46 6.59 15.24 -6.22
CA ILE A 46 5.41 14.58 -5.65
C ILE A 46 4.18 14.96 -6.48
N ASN A 47 3.46 13.97 -7.00
CA ASN A 47 2.28 14.18 -7.84
C ASN A 47 0.98 14.03 -7.03
N TYR A 48 0.57 15.10 -6.35
CA TYR A 48 -0.68 15.13 -5.59
C TYR A 48 -1.93 15.16 -6.49
N GLN A 49 -1.83 15.73 -7.70
CA GLN A 49 -2.96 15.87 -8.63
C GLN A 49 -3.50 14.51 -9.08
N ARG A 50 -2.61 13.56 -9.38
CA ARG A 50 -2.99 12.20 -9.79
C ARG A 50 -3.81 11.47 -8.71
N ILE A 51 -3.56 11.76 -7.43
CA ILE A 51 -4.31 11.17 -6.32
C ILE A 51 -5.71 11.80 -6.22
N GLU A 52 -5.88 13.06 -6.61
CA GLU A 52 -7.15 13.77 -6.53
C GLU A 52 -8.09 13.43 -7.69
N ASP A 53 -7.56 13.32 -8.92
CA ASP A 53 -8.35 13.04 -10.13
C ASP A 53 -9.06 11.67 -10.06
N ASN A 54 -8.50 10.73 -9.30
CA ASN A 54 -9.02 9.37 -9.15
C ASN A 54 -10.10 9.25 -8.05
N LEU A 55 -10.47 10.34 -7.35
CA LEU A 55 -11.16 10.29 -6.05
C LEU A 55 -12.50 11.06 -6.02
N ALA A 56 -13.54 10.52 -6.67
CA ALA A 56 -14.90 11.11 -6.61
C ALA A 56 -15.80 10.56 -5.47
N ILE A 57 -15.36 9.53 -4.73
CA ILE A 57 -16.20 8.77 -3.79
C ILE A 57 -15.70 8.93 -2.34
N PRO A 58 -16.59 8.96 -1.32
CA PRO A 58 -16.18 8.92 0.08
C PRO A 58 -15.52 7.58 0.43
N MET A 59 -14.25 7.64 0.83
CA MET A 59 -13.37 6.49 1.00
C MET A 59 -12.51 6.62 2.25
N THR A 60 -11.96 5.50 2.72
CA THR A 60 -10.97 5.54 3.81
C THR A 60 -9.62 6.04 3.30
N LEU A 61 -8.78 6.59 4.17
CA LEU A 61 -7.47 7.13 3.78
C LEU A 61 -6.60 6.09 3.06
N ALA A 62 -6.61 4.85 3.51
CA ALA A 62 -5.85 3.78 2.88
C ALA A 62 -6.30 3.55 1.42
N GLU A 63 -7.61 3.51 1.19
CA GLU A 63 -8.12 3.33 -0.18
C GLU A 63 -7.86 4.56 -1.05
N LYS A 64 -7.89 5.76 -0.46
CA LYS A 64 -7.52 6.99 -1.17
C LYS A 64 -6.09 6.94 -1.71
N ILE A 65 -5.16 6.50 -0.86
CA ILE A 65 -3.75 6.35 -1.26
C ILE A 65 -3.63 5.23 -2.31
N VAL A 66 -4.21 4.05 -2.06
CA VAL A 66 -4.07 2.90 -2.98
C VAL A 66 -4.72 3.18 -4.33
N TYR A 67 -5.94 3.72 -4.37
CA TYR A 67 -6.65 3.99 -5.62
C TYR A 67 -6.11 5.23 -6.35
N GLY A 68 -5.50 6.16 -5.63
CA GLY A 68 -4.74 7.27 -6.23
C GLY A 68 -3.57 6.79 -7.08
N HIS A 69 -2.98 5.62 -6.79
CA HIS A 69 -1.84 5.05 -7.51
C HIS A 69 -2.23 3.97 -8.53
N LEU A 70 -3.51 3.88 -8.92
CA LEU A 70 -3.92 2.97 -10.00
C LEU A 70 -3.29 3.38 -11.33
N ASP A 71 -2.99 2.39 -12.17
CA ASP A 71 -2.50 2.59 -13.53
C ASP A 71 -3.59 3.20 -14.42
N ASP A 72 -4.76 2.53 -14.44
CA ASP A 72 -6.00 2.95 -15.07
C ASP A 72 -7.10 3.03 -14.00
N ALA A 73 -7.56 4.25 -13.68
CA ALA A 73 -8.57 4.47 -12.65
C ALA A 73 -10.01 4.28 -13.16
N HIS A 74 -10.22 4.32 -14.47
CA HIS A 74 -11.57 4.32 -15.06
C HIS A 74 -12.04 2.92 -15.45
N ASN A 75 -11.13 2.04 -15.87
CA ASN A 75 -11.48 0.69 -16.36
C ASN A 75 -11.11 -0.45 -15.41
N GLN A 76 -10.60 -0.16 -14.21
CA GLN A 76 -10.20 -1.21 -13.26
C GLN A 76 -11.40 -1.67 -12.43
N ASP A 77 -11.63 -2.98 -12.39
CA ASP A 77 -12.58 -3.58 -11.44
C ASP A 77 -12.02 -3.53 -10.02
N ILE A 78 -12.75 -2.87 -9.11
CA ILE A 78 -12.34 -2.65 -7.73
C ILE A 78 -13.29 -3.42 -6.79
N GLU A 79 -12.91 -4.66 -6.47
CA GLU A 79 -13.59 -5.49 -5.47
C GLU A 79 -12.64 -5.86 -4.32
N ARG A 80 -12.91 -5.35 -3.11
CA ARG A 80 -12.08 -5.59 -1.94
C ARG A 80 -11.92 -7.08 -1.66
N GLY A 81 -10.67 -7.52 -1.51
CA GLY A 81 -10.34 -8.91 -1.19
C GLY A 81 -10.53 -9.91 -2.34
N LYS A 82 -10.84 -9.44 -3.55
CA LYS A 82 -11.03 -10.28 -4.73
C LYS A 82 -10.23 -9.79 -5.94
N SER A 83 -10.29 -8.49 -6.24
CA SER A 83 -9.66 -7.93 -7.43
C SER A 83 -8.15 -7.71 -7.23
N TYR A 84 -7.35 -8.06 -8.23
CA TYR A 84 -5.95 -7.64 -8.31
C TYR A 84 -5.86 -6.21 -8.88
N LEU A 85 -5.22 -5.33 -8.13
CA LEU A 85 -5.04 -3.93 -8.52
C LEU A 85 -3.71 -3.74 -9.23
N LYS A 86 -3.75 -3.12 -10.41
CA LYS A 86 -2.55 -2.68 -11.12
C LYS A 86 -2.14 -1.31 -10.60
N LEU A 87 -1.09 -1.30 -9.80
CA LEU A 87 -0.60 -0.09 -9.12
C LEU A 87 0.71 0.38 -9.76
N ARG A 88 0.92 1.69 -9.73
CA ARG A 88 2.20 2.33 -10.02
C ARG A 88 2.82 2.86 -8.73
N PRO A 89 3.73 2.11 -8.10
CA PRO A 89 4.45 2.62 -6.93
C PRO A 89 5.38 3.78 -7.34
N ASP A 90 5.50 4.76 -6.46
CA ASP A 90 6.35 5.95 -6.71
C ASP A 90 7.84 5.69 -6.52
N ARG A 91 8.20 4.74 -5.64
CA ARG A 91 9.60 4.39 -5.33
C ARG A 91 9.73 2.94 -4.89
N VAL A 92 10.93 2.40 -4.99
CA VAL A 92 11.29 1.08 -4.46
C VAL A 92 12.41 1.23 -3.43
N ALA A 93 12.29 0.55 -2.30
CA ALA A 93 13.37 0.45 -1.33
C ALA A 93 13.61 -1.04 -1.04
N CYS A 94 14.87 -1.46 -1.13
CA CYS A 94 15.28 -2.81 -0.80
C CYS A 94 16.29 -2.77 0.34
N GLN A 95 16.35 -3.85 1.11
CA GLN A 95 17.35 -4.04 2.15
C GLN A 95 18.40 -5.04 1.65
N ASP A 96 19.66 -4.93 2.08
CA ASP A 96 20.80 -5.75 1.60
C ASP A 96 20.51 -7.25 1.42
N ALA A 97 19.89 -7.90 2.41
CA ALA A 97 19.56 -9.32 2.38
C ALA A 97 18.58 -9.71 1.25
N THR A 98 17.70 -8.79 0.84
CA THR A 98 16.70 -9.02 -0.22
C THR A 98 17.09 -8.37 -1.56
N ALA A 99 17.87 -7.29 -1.50
CA ALA A 99 18.34 -6.54 -2.64
C ALA A 99 19.26 -7.37 -3.54
N GLN A 100 20.08 -8.25 -2.96
CA GLN A 100 20.99 -9.12 -3.73
C GLN A 100 20.23 -9.92 -4.81
N MET A 101 19.16 -10.62 -4.43
CA MET A 101 18.39 -11.41 -5.39
C MET A 101 17.55 -10.54 -6.32
N ALA A 102 16.97 -9.45 -5.81
CA ALA A 102 16.18 -8.52 -6.61
C ALA A 102 17.01 -7.91 -7.76
N LEU A 103 18.25 -7.50 -7.47
CA LEU A 103 19.17 -6.94 -8.47
C LEU A 103 19.60 -8.00 -9.49
N LEU A 104 19.86 -9.24 -9.07
CA LEU A 104 20.18 -10.33 -10.00
C LEU A 104 19.03 -10.61 -10.98
N GLN A 105 17.79 -10.60 -10.49
CA GLN A 105 16.62 -10.76 -11.34
C GLN A 105 16.44 -9.56 -12.28
N PHE A 106 16.70 -8.35 -11.80
CA PHE A 106 16.66 -7.14 -12.63
C PHE A 106 17.72 -7.17 -13.75
N MET A 107 18.94 -7.59 -13.44
CA MET A 107 20.00 -7.79 -14.45
C MET A 107 19.62 -8.85 -15.47
N SER A 108 19.00 -9.95 -15.01
CA SER A 108 18.53 -11.03 -15.89
C SER A 108 17.38 -10.60 -16.79
N ALA A 109 16.59 -9.61 -16.38
CA ALA A 109 15.54 -9.00 -17.21
C ALA A 109 16.09 -8.15 -18.36
N GLY A 110 17.40 -7.87 -18.39
CA GLY A 110 18.06 -7.15 -19.48
C GLY A 110 17.68 -5.66 -19.59
N LEU A 111 17.13 -5.08 -18.53
CA LEU A 111 16.75 -3.67 -18.51
C LEU A 111 17.97 -2.78 -18.23
N PRO A 112 18.14 -1.66 -18.98
CA PRO A 112 19.35 -0.83 -18.84
C PRO A 112 19.37 0.02 -17.57
N ASN A 113 18.20 0.46 -17.08
CA ASN A 113 18.07 1.35 -15.91
C ASN A 113 16.74 1.10 -15.19
N VAL A 114 16.70 1.44 -13.90
CA VAL A 114 15.48 1.37 -13.08
C VAL A 114 14.45 2.42 -13.52
N ALA A 115 13.16 2.07 -13.48
CA ALA A 115 12.07 2.94 -13.94
C ALA A 115 11.62 3.97 -12.90
N VAL A 116 11.78 3.67 -11.62
CA VAL A 116 11.41 4.54 -10.49
C VAL A 116 12.60 4.68 -9.53
N PRO A 117 12.67 5.77 -8.74
CA PRO A 117 13.74 5.94 -7.77
C PRO A 117 13.83 4.75 -6.83
N SER A 118 15.02 4.14 -6.78
CA SER A 118 15.26 2.88 -6.09
C SER A 118 16.45 3.02 -5.14
N THR A 119 16.27 2.65 -3.87
CA THR A 119 17.34 2.69 -2.86
C THR A 119 17.62 1.31 -2.29
N VAL A 120 18.90 1.04 -1.98
CA VAL A 120 19.31 -0.16 -1.24
C VAL A 120 19.91 0.29 0.09
N HIS A 121 19.38 -0.25 1.18
CA HIS A 121 19.86 0.01 2.53
C HIS A 121 20.69 -1.19 3.01
N CYS A 122 21.92 -0.93 3.47
CA CYS A 122 22.82 -1.96 3.99
C CYS A 122 22.72 -2.01 5.52
N ASP A 123 21.73 -2.73 6.03
CA ASP A 123 21.35 -2.73 7.44
C ASP A 123 21.33 -4.12 8.10
N HIS A 124 21.33 -5.24 7.37
CA HIS A 124 21.18 -6.56 7.99
C HIS A 124 22.44 -7.41 8.08
N LEU A 125 23.44 -7.17 7.23
CA LEU A 125 24.64 -8.02 7.17
C LEU A 125 25.78 -7.49 8.05
N ILE A 126 25.47 -6.65 9.04
CA ILE A 126 26.43 -6.13 10.00
C ILE A 126 26.29 -6.93 11.29
N GLU A 127 27.26 -7.81 11.54
CA GLU A 127 27.35 -8.54 12.80
C GLU A 127 27.87 -7.63 13.91
N ALA A 128 27.16 -7.60 15.04
CA ALA A 128 27.65 -6.95 16.24
C ALA A 128 28.71 -7.83 16.91
N GLN A 129 29.96 -7.37 16.93
CA GLN A 129 31.00 -7.99 17.73
C GLN A 129 30.78 -7.68 19.22
N VAL A 130 30.87 -8.71 20.06
CA VAL A 130 30.86 -8.62 21.54
C VAL A 130 32.26 -8.84 22.07
#